data_AF-A0A6J1X1A2-F1
#
_entry.id   AF-A0A6J1X1A2-F1
#
_cell.length_a   1.000
_cell.length_b   1.000
_cell.length_c   1.000
_cell.angle_alpha   90.00
_cell.angle_beta   90.00
_cell.angle_gamma   90.00
#
_symmetry.space_group_name_H-M   'P 1'
#
loop_
_entity.id
_entity.type
_entity.pdbx_description
1 polymer ?
#
loop_
_entity_poly.entity_id
_entity_poly.type
_entity_poly.pdbx_seq_one_letter_code
_entity_poly.pdbx_strand_id
1 'polypeptide(L)'
;MGIKQYFSNEFSKQMWFLEHDDGSDFYISSLQSNRSCVPLLCARLIIFIGCLGILLSSIILDGLSSVTFGVRWPVYLTHWGLIFITVTSGLSLFVSIVAYKQGSIDTTLGLPWYIKVYWVLYNATVPIALFITVFYWILLASGIDDYAMDPVLDLFIHAINSVLMLILLLLSHHPSHILHFFHPISFTFVYLVFTIIYYHAGGTNPWGGHYIYPQLDWSKPGSTVGVVFGSAFTLIILHLIVVLLSVCRDWFSKRFIRNNRKLFIHEYKMSVVKRYFKDQMQWRNLGLEYSEPATFYLSVWQTTRSSVPLLIFRGILFLTSLGIVLSSIIIYSLNGICGYWFIYLTHWGLTANLLATGFATVVSARCYFYGPISTKYRIPWYLKTYWVVYNVATPVAFLITIFYWSVLYEAGIEEELNHGLDVAVHGLNTIVMFLLLITCSQPSFLLHLYQPLLFALTYFFFTLIYYLARGVDNKGNRYIYPVLNWQNPGITIAVGSLTGVLLVTLYFVMVGMAAARDAIATRVIQSSVKVYAREEVPLSQPVQTAV
;
A
#
# COMPACT_ATOMS: atom_id res chain seq x y z
N MET A 1 14.82 4.15 -23.74
CA MET A 1 15.18 2.89 -24.40
C MET A 1 14.00 2.19 -25.05
N GLY A 2 14.09 1.88 -26.35
CA GLY A 2 13.33 0.78 -26.95
C GLY A 2 13.99 -0.56 -26.62
N ILE A 3 13.28 -1.68 -26.74
CA ILE A 3 13.76 -3.03 -26.40
C ILE A 3 15.10 -3.35 -27.10
N LYS A 4 15.25 -2.99 -28.38
CA LYS A 4 16.49 -3.18 -29.14
C LYS A 4 17.68 -2.39 -28.58
N GLN A 5 17.43 -1.18 -28.07
CA GLN A 5 18.46 -0.33 -27.47
C GLN A 5 18.83 -0.82 -26.05
N TYR A 6 17.87 -1.38 -25.31
CA TYR A 6 18.13 -1.99 -24.01
C TYR A 6 19.16 -3.12 -24.15
N PHE A 7 18.88 -4.10 -25.02
CA PHE A 7 19.79 -5.23 -25.26
C PHE A 7 21.14 -4.82 -25.88
N SER A 8 21.23 -3.71 -26.62
CA SER A 8 22.51 -3.25 -27.18
C SER A 8 23.44 -2.64 -26.13
N ASN A 9 22.90 -2.13 -25.03
CA ASN A 9 23.68 -1.56 -23.93
C ASN A 9 23.93 -2.57 -22.81
N GLU A 10 23.22 -3.70 -22.83
CA GLU A 10 23.47 -4.81 -21.91
C GLU A 10 24.89 -5.35 -22.08
N PHE A 11 25.54 -5.64 -20.95
CA PHE A 11 26.94 -6.10 -20.88
C PHE A 11 28.00 -5.11 -21.39
N SER A 12 27.63 -3.87 -21.71
CA SER A 12 28.61 -2.83 -22.04
C SER A 12 29.51 -2.50 -20.84
N LYS A 13 30.74 -2.03 -21.11
CA LYS A 13 31.70 -1.63 -20.06
C LYS A 13 31.09 -0.61 -19.08
N GLN A 14 30.26 0.32 -19.56
CA GLN A 14 29.60 1.33 -18.72
C GLN A 14 28.74 0.71 -17.62
N MET A 15 28.02 -0.38 -17.91
CA MET A 15 27.10 -1.01 -16.95
C MET A 15 27.85 -1.75 -15.83
N TRP A 16 29.08 -2.22 -16.09
CA TRP A 16 29.96 -2.80 -15.07
C TRP A 16 30.51 -1.74 -14.11
N PHE A 17 30.74 -0.51 -14.58
CA PHE A 17 31.23 0.61 -13.77
C PHE A 17 30.11 1.48 -13.17
N LEU A 18 28.85 1.06 -13.35
CA LEU A 18 27.66 1.77 -12.90
C LEU A 18 27.63 3.21 -13.41
N GLU A 19 27.93 3.39 -14.70
CA GLU A 19 27.81 4.68 -15.38
C GLU A 19 26.43 4.80 -16.04
N HIS A 20 25.85 5.99 -15.93
CA HIS A 20 24.57 6.33 -16.57
C HIS A 20 24.52 7.82 -16.89
N ASP A 21 24.18 8.13 -18.14
CA ASP A 21 24.30 9.49 -18.67
C ASP A 21 23.25 10.45 -18.08
N ASP A 22 22.04 9.97 -17.76
CA ASP A 22 20.94 10.81 -17.29
C ASP A 22 20.77 10.71 -15.77
N GLY A 23 21.47 11.57 -15.02
CA GLY A 23 21.36 11.65 -13.56
C GLY A 23 19.93 11.93 -13.07
N SER A 24 19.06 12.47 -13.93
CA SER A 24 17.67 12.73 -13.58
C SER A 24 16.85 11.46 -13.35
N ASP A 25 17.25 10.33 -13.93
CA ASP A 25 16.57 9.05 -13.72
C ASP A 25 16.65 8.56 -12.26
N PHE A 26 17.59 9.06 -11.47
CA PHE A 26 17.78 8.67 -10.07
C PHE A 26 16.96 9.48 -9.08
N TYR A 27 16.47 10.67 -9.45
CA TYR A 27 15.65 11.52 -8.57
C TYR A 27 14.32 11.94 -9.19
N ILE A 28 14.03 11.49 -10.41
CA ILE A 28 12.74 11.65 -11.07
C ILE A 28 12.02 10.30 -11.13
N SER A 29 10.73 10.29 -10.78
CA SER A 29 9.89 9.10 -10.88
C SER A 29 9.62 8.68 -12.32
N SER A 30 9.50 7.36 -12.55
CA SER A 30 9.02 6.83 -13.84
C SER A 30 7.58 7.25 -14.14
N LEU A 31 6.77 7.52 -13.10
CA LEU A 31 5.36 7.87 -13.20
C LEU A 31 5.12 9.38 -13.26
N GLN A 32 6.18 10.21 -13.31
CA GLN A 32 6.01 11.65 -13.38
C GLN A 32 6.38 12.23 -14.75
N SER A 33 5.58 13.20 -15.19
CA SER A 33 5.80 13.97 -16.42
C SER A 33 6.60 15.26 -16.19
N ASN A 34 6.86 15.60 -14.92
CA ASN A 34 7.53 16.83 -14.52
C ASN A 34 8.96 16.56 -14.03
N ARG A 35 9.82 17.59 -14.03
CA ARG A 35 11.24 17.54 -13.65
C ARG A 35 11.46 17.86 -12.16
N SER A 36 10.39 18.09 -11.39
CA SER A 36 10.49 18.26 -9.95
C SER A 36 10.89 16.93 -9.31
N CYS A 37 11.87 16.98 -8.41
CA CYS A 37 12.22 15.85 -7.56
C CYS A 37 11.22 15.63 -6.41
N VAL A 38 10.37 16.63 -6.10
CA VAL A 38 9.50 16.64 -4.91
C VAL A 38 8.51 15.46 -4.85
N PRO A 39 7.81 15.05 -5.93
CA PRO A 39 6.88 13.92 -5.84
C PRO A 39 7.58 12.61 -5.44
N LEU A 40 8.72 12.31 -6.06
CA LEU A 40 9.50 11.12 -5.72
C LEU A 40 10.15 11.25 -4.34
N LEU A 41 10.56 12.46 -3.93
CA LEU A 41 11.05 12.75 -2.57
C LEU A 41 10.01 12.37 -1.52
N CYS A 42 8.76 12.83 -1.66
CA CYS A 42 7.69 12.52 -0.71
C CYS A 42 7.38 11.02 -0.67
N ALA A 43 7.34 10.35 -1.83
CA ALA A 43 7.12 8.91 -1.89
C ALA A 43 8.25 8.13 -1.20
N ARG A 44 9.52 8.51 -1.46
CA ARG A 44 10.69 7.90 -0.81
C ARG A 44 10.74 8.17 0.70
N LEU A 45 10.23 9.31 1.17
CA LEU A 45 10.08 9.59 2.60
C LEU A 45 9.09 8.60 3.25
N ILE A 46 7.94 8.36 2.63
CA ILE A 46 6.95 7.39 3.13
C ILE A 46 7.54 5.98 3.14
N ILE A 47 8.21 5.57 2.06
CA ILE A 47 8.86 4.26 1.96
C ILE A 47 9.92 4.11 3.06
N PHE A 48 10.77 5.12 3.25
CA PHE A 48 11.80 5.11 4.29
C PHE A 48 11.21 5.01 5.69
N ILE A 49 10.18 5.80 6.01
CA ILE A 49 9.48 5.71 7.30
C ILE A 49 8.85 4.32 7.49
N GLY A 50 8.29 3.73 6.43
CA GLY A 50 7.76 2.37 6.45
C GLY A 50 8.84 1.32 6.75
N CYS A 51 9.96 1.34 6.01
CA CYS A 51 11.09 0.43 6.25
C CYS A 51 11.68 0.60 7.65
N LEU A 52 11.89 1.85 8.09
CA LEU A 52 12.40 2.16 9.41
C LEU A 52 11.44 1.70 10.51
N GLY A 53 10.13 1.89 10.33
CA GLY A 53 9.11 1.42 11.25
C GLY A 53 9.15 -0.10 11.41
N ILE A 54 9.24 -0.85 10.31
CA ILE A 54 9.36 -2.31 10.34
C ILE A 54 10.64 -2.75 11.05
N LEU A 55 11.78 -2.12 10.72
CA LEU A 55 13.07 -2.44 11.35
C LEU A 55 13.03 -2.19 12.87
N LEU A 56 12.54 -1.02 13.29
CA LEU A 56 12.45 -0.68 14.71
C LEU A 56 11.48 -1.61 15.43
N SER A 57 10.32 -1.90 14.84
CA SER A 57 9.38 -2.87 15.41
C SER A 57 10.02 -4.25 15.52
N SER A 58 10.75 -4.75 14.53
CA SER A 58 11.44 -6.05 14.63
C SER A 58 12.53 -6.04 15.70
N ILE A 59 13.32 -4.97 15.82
CA ILE A 59 14.33 -4.87 16.89
C ILE A 59 13.65 -4.84 18.28
N ILE A 60 12.57 -4.08 18.44
CA ILE A 60 11.89 -3.94 19.73
C ILE A 60 11.16 -5.24 20.10
N LEU A 61 10.45 -5.83 19.14
CA LEU A 61 9.58 -6.97 19.38
C LEU A 61 10.32 -8.30 19.33
N ASP A 62 11.23 -8.54 18.39
CA ASP A 62 12.01 -9.79 18.32
C ASP A 62 13.36 -9.65 19.04
N GLY A 63 14.00 -8.49 18.88
CA GLY A 63 15.37 -8.24 19.35
C GLY A 63 15.51 -7.96 20.86
N LEU A 64 14.49 -7.36 21.49
CA LEU A 64 14.56 -6.91 22.89
C LEU A 64 13.59 -7.63 23.83
N SER A 65 12.66 -8.43 23.31
CA SER A 65 11.62 -9.09 24.11
C SER A 65 12.10 -10.32 24.87
N SER A 66 13.11 -11.03 24.37
CA SER A 66 13.73 -12.15 25.07
C SER A 66 15.22 -12.23 24.80
N VAL A 67 16.00 -12.63 25.80
CA VAL A 67 17.46 -12.81 25.66
C VAL A 67 17.78 -13.90 24.62
N THR A 68 16.95 -14.94 24.54
CA THR A 68 17.15 -16.05 23.61
C THR A 68 16.94 -15.66 22.16
N PHE A 69 15.83 -14.98 21.81
CA PHE A 69 15.61 -14.51 20.44
C PHE A 69 16.48 -13.28 20.12
N GLY A 70 16.67 -12.37 21.07
CA GLY A 70 17.40 -11.13 20.84
C GLY A 70 18.86 -11.32 20.41
N VAL A 71 19.58 -12.25 21.04
CA VAL A 71 20.96 -12.57 20.67
C VAL A 71 21.05 -13.21 19.27
N ARG A 72 19.95 -13.83 18.80
CA ARG A 72 19.89 -14.58 17.55
C ARG A 72 19.19 -13.82 16.42
N TRP A 73 18.55 -12.70 16.72
CA TRP A 73 18.03 -11.74 15.74
C TRP A 73 19.03 -11.43 14.60
N PRO A 74 20.32 -11.14 14.84
CA PRO A 74 21.23 -10.82 13.74
C PRO A 74 21.60 -12.02 12.86
N VAL A 75 21.18 -13.25 13.18
CA VAL A 75 21.57 -14.43 12.41
C VAL A 75 20.66 -14.70 11.21
N TYR A 76 19.44 -14.15 11.18
CA TYR A 76 18.47 -14.43 10.11
C TYR A 76 18.63 -13.49 8.92
N LEU A 77 18.50 -14.05 7.71
CA LEU A 77 18.54 -13.31 6.45
C LEU A 77 17.44 -12.24 6.38
N THR A 78 16.26 -12.50 6.96
CA THR A 78 15.16 -11.53 7.02
C THR A 78 15.61 -10.22 7.66
N HIS A 79 16.30 -10.29 8.80
CA HIS A 79 16.75 -9.10 9.53
C HIS A 79 17.90 -8.37 8.84
N TRP A 80 18.81 -9.10 8.16
CA TRP A 80 19.77 -8.48 7.24
C TRP A 80 19.01 -7.75 6.13
N GLY A 81 18.03 -8.40 5.49
CA GLY A 81 17.14 -7.79 4.51
C GLY A 81 16.51 -6.49 5.00
N LEU A 82 15.93 -6.47 6.21
CA LEU A 82 15.32 -5.28 6.81
C LEU A 82 16.30 -4.11 7.01
N ILE A 83 17.52 -4.40 7.47
CA ILE A 83 18.57 -3.37 7.60
C ILE A 83 18.88 -2.79 6.22
N PHE A 84 19.12 -3.66 5.24
CA PHE A 84 19.56 -3.21 3.92
C PHE A 84 18.44 -2.52 3.12
N ILE A 85 17.17 -2.93 3.20
CA ILE A 85 16.07 -2.17 2.59
C ILE A 85 15.90 -0.79 3.26
N THR A 86 16.15 -0.68 4.56
CA THR A 86 16.09 0.61 5.29
C THR A 86 17.24 1.52 4.85
N VAL A 87 18.45 0.98 4.68
CA VAL A 87 19.59 1.72 4.13
C VAL A 87 19.33 2.11 2.67
N THR A 88 18.84 1.21 1.83
CA THR A 88 18.49 1.48 0.42
C THR A 88 17.45 2.59 0.32
N SER A 89 16.36 2.52 1.09
CA SER A 89 15.31 3.53 1.08
C SER A 89 15.81 4.88 1.64
N GLY A 90 16.65 4.86 2.68
CA GLY A 90 17.31 6.06 3.22
C GLY A 90 18.25 6.73 2.21
N LEU A 91 19.07 5.96 1.49
CA LEU A 91 19.92 6.47 0.41
C LEU A 91 19.07 6.99 -0.77
N SER A 92 17.98 6.32 -1.11
CA SER A 92 17.05 6.81 -2.14
C SER A 92 16.47 8.18 -1.77
N LEU A 93 16.08 8.35 -0.50
CA LEU A 93 15.59 9.61 0.06
C LEU A 93 16.69 10.67 0.03
N PHE A 94 17.91 10.32 0.42
CA PHE A 94 19.07 11.20 0.38
C PHE A 94 19.34 11.71 -1.05
N VAL A 95 19.33 10.84 -2.07
CA VAL A 95 19.46 11.24 -3.49
C VAL A 95 18.41 12.29 -3.87
N SER A 96 17.16 12.09 -3.46
CA SER A 96 16.08 13.07 -3.71
C SER A 96 16.26 14.39 -2.95
N ILE A 97 16.79 14.35 -1.71
CA ILE A 97 17.09 15.56 -0.91
C ILE A 97 18.23 16.35 -1.57
N VAL A 98 19.28 15.69 -2.02
CA VAL A 98 20.39 16.32 -2.74
C VAL A 98 19.87 17.01 -4.00
N ALA A 99 19.07 16.31 -4.81
CA ALA A 99 18.46 16.90 -6.00
C ALA A 99 17.52 18.08 -5.68
N TYR A 100 16.81 18.03 -4.54
CA TYR A 100 15.97 19.15 -4.09
C TYR A 100 16.79 20.38 -3.67
N LYS A 101 17.90 20.18 -2.96
CA LYS A 101 18.74 21.28 -2.45
C LYS A 101 19.68 21.87 -3.50
N GLN A 102 20.25 21.01 -4.35
CA GLN A 102 21.34 21.37 -5.27
C GLN A 102 20.91 21.43 -6.74
N GLY A 103 19.70 20.95 -7.08
CA GLY A 103 19.21 20.92 -8.45
C GLY A 103 19.58 19.63 -9.19
N SER A 104 19.84 19.73 -10.49
CA SER A 104 20.15 18.54 -11.30
C SER A 104 21.49 17.92 -10.91
N ILE A 105 21.51 16.58 -10.84
CA ILE A 105 22.73 15.82 -10.62
C ILE A 105 23.55 15.83 -11.90
N ASP A 106 24.75 16.41 -11.84
CA ASP A 106 25.71 16.41 -12.94
C ASP A 106 26.39 15.05 -13.08
N THR A 107 26.43 14.52 -14.30
CA THR A 107 27.00 13.23 -14.68
C THR A 107 28.18 13.38 -15.65
N THR A 108 28.66 14.60 -15.91
CA THR A 108 29.79 14.87 -16.83
C THR A 108 31.08 14.12 -16.47
N LEU A 109 31.32 13.90 -15.18
CA LEU A 109 32.46 13.13 -14.65
C LEU A 109 32.06 11.72 -14.18
N GLY A 110 30.89 11.24 -14.59
CA GLY A 110 30.29 9.99 -14.14
C GLY A 110 29.34 10.16 -12.96
N LEU A 111 28.66 9.07 -12.58
CA LEU A 111 27.71 9.11 -11.47
C LEU A 111 28.41 9.34 -10.12
N PRO A 112 27.90 10.24 -9.25
CA PRO A 112 28.40 10.39 -7.88
C PRO A 112 28.37 9.07 -7.10
N TRP A 113 29.37 8.88 -6.23
CA TRP A 113 29.55 7.62 -5.49
C TRP A 113 28.30 7.18 -4.71
N TYR A 114 27.58 8.10 -4.09
CA TYR A 114 26.39 7.80 -3.28
C TYR A 114 25.23 7.26 -4.14
N ILE A 115 25.16 7.65 -5.42
CA ILE A 115 24.18 7.12 -6.38
C ILE A 115 24.57 5.71 -6.79
N LYS A 116 25.86 5.46 -7.05
CA LYS A 116 26.35 4.12 -7.37
C LYS A 116 26.09 3.15 -6.21
N VAL A 117 26.36 3.56 -4.96
CA VAL A 117 26.05 2.77 -3.76
C VAL A 117 24.55 2.50 -3.64
N TYR A 118 23.70 3.54 -3.79
CA TYR A 118 22.25 3.37 -3.83
C TYR A 118 21.83 2.37 -4.91
N TRP A 119 22.39 2.45 -6.11
CA TRP A 119 22.00 1.61 -7.23
C TRP A 119 22.38 0.14 -7.03
N VAL A 120 23.58 -0.14 -6.51
CA VAL A 120 23.99 -1.50 -6.12
C VAL A 120 23.05 -2.06 -5.07
N LEU A 121 22.80 -1.29 -4.00
CA LEU A 121 21.92 -1.73 -2.93
C LEU A 121 20.49 -1.91 -3.40
N TYR A 122 19.96 -1.06 -4.27
CA TYR A 122 18.66 -1.26 -4.89
C TYR A 122 18.61 -2.57 -5.69
N ASN A 123 19.62 -2.82 -6.53
CA ASN A 123 19.69 -4.01 -7.37
C ASN A 123 19.80 -5.29 -6.54
N ALA A 124 20.40 -5.23 -5.35
CA ALA A 124 20.44 -6.36 -4.42
C ALA A 124 19.15 -6.50 -3.61
N THR A 125 18.69 -5.42 -2.98
CA THR A 125 17.66 -5.47 -1.93
C THR A 125 16.24 -5.63 -2.47
N VAL A 126 15.93 -5.17 -3.69
CA VAL A 126 14.59 -5.40 -4.27
C VAL A 126 14.38 -6.89 -4.56
N PRO A 127 15.27 -7.63 -5.27
CA PRO A 127 15.14 -9.08 -5.40
C PRO A 127 15.19 -9.82 -4.07
N ILE A 128 16.02 -9.39 -3.11
CA ILE A 128 16.12 -10.04 -1.79
C ILE A 128 14.82 -9.90 -0.99
N ALA A 129 14.17 -8.73 -1.03
CA ALA A 129 12.89 -8.52 -0.36
C ALA A 129 11.81 -9.48 -0.92
N LEU A 130 11.74 -9.61 -2.26
CA LEU A 130 10.87 -10.58 -2.91
C LEU A 130 11.25 -12.03 -2.58
N PHE A 131 12.55 -12.32 -2.50
CA PHE A 131 13.06 -13.63 -2.13
C PHE A 131 12.63 -14.01 -0.72
N ILE A 132 12.78 -13.11 0.26
CA ILE A 132 12.33 -13.32 1.64
C ILE A 132 10.83 -13.66 1.66
N THR A 133 9.99 -12.91 0.95
CA THR A 133 8.55 -13.23 0.84
C THR A 133 8.33 -14.61 0.21
N VAL A 134 8.91 -14.89 -0.96
CA VAL A 134 8.68 -16.18 -1.63
C VAL A 134 9.17 -17.36 -0.79
N PHE A 135 10.37 -17.27 -0.21
CA PHE A 135 10.94 -18.34 0.59
C PHE A 135 10.18 -18.57 1.89
N TYR A 136 9.75 -17.50 2.57
CA TYR A 136 9.00 -17.63 3.80
C TYR A 136 7.68 -18.38 3.58
N TRP A 137 6.84 -17.93 2.63
CA TRP A 137 5.54 -18.58 2.40
C TRP A 137 5.65 -20.00 1.81
N ILE A 138 6.71 -20.31 1.06
CA ILE A 138 6.89 -21.65 0.48
C ILE A 138 7.48 -22.64 1.50
N LEU A 139 8.39 -22.22 2.37
CA LEU A 139 9.20 -23.14 3.17
C LEU A 139 9.07 -22.97 4.69
N LEU A 140 8.59 -21.83 5.18
CA LEU A 140 8.64 -21.47 6.60
C LEU A 140 7.27 -21.18 7.22
N ALA A 141 6.33 -20.58 6.48
CA ALA A 141 5.04 -20.13 7.01
C ALA A 141 4.17 -21.26 7.57
N SER A 142 4.25 -22.47 7.00
CA SER A 142 3.55 -23.66 7.51
C SER A 142 4.39 -24.47 8.51
N GLY A 143 5.51 -23.92 8.97
CA GLY A 143 6.44 -24.55 9.90
C GLY A 143 5.90 -24.57 11.33
N ILE A 144 6.57 -25.32 12.20
CA ILE A 144 6.28 -25.39 13.64
C ILE A 144 6.95 -24.23 14.40
N ASP A 145 7.96 -23.62 13.79
CA ASP A 145 8.81 -22.60 14.39
C ASP A 145 8.29 -21.20 14.07
N ASP A 146 7.99 -20.40 15.11
CA ASP A 146 7.62 -19.00 14.95
C ASP A 146 8.86 -18.13 14.70
N TYR A 147 8.92 -17.50 13.52
CA TYR A 147 10.03 -16.63 13.10
C TYR A 147 9.83 -15.15 13.44
N ALA A 148 8.71 -14.81 14.07
CA ALA A 148 8.42 -13.50 14.64
C ALA A 148 7.62 -13.66 15.94
N MET A 149 7.74 -12.71 16.86
CA MET A 149 7.04 -12.75 18.15
C MET A 149 5.53 -12.54 18.05
N ASP A 150 5.06 -11.96 16.95
CA ASP A 150 3.64 -11.68 16.72
C ASP A 150 3.30 -11.82 15.23
N PRO A 151 2.13 -12.37 14.87
CA PRO A 151 1.71 -12.55 13.48
C PRO A 151 1.65 -11.25 12.66
N VAL A 152 1.41 -10.10 13.30
CA VAL A 152 1.44 -8.80 12.61
C VAL A 152 2.88 -8.48 12.22
N LEU A 153 3.81 -8.64 13.15
CA LEU A 153 5.21 -8.40 12.85
C LEU A 153 5.69 -9.34 11.76
N ASP A 154 5.29 -10.62 11.82
CA ASP A 154 5.60 -11.62 10.81
C ASP A 154 5.21 -11.18 9.39
N LEU A 155 3.96 -10.73 9.23
CA LEU A 155 3.47 -10.17 7.98
C LEU A 155 4.33 -8.99 7.50
N PHE A 156 4.69 -8.09 8.41
CA PHE A 156 5.43 -6.89 8.03
C PHE A 156 6.88 -7.21 7.63
N ILE A 157 7.56 -8.08 8.39
CA ILE A 157 8.96 -8.43 8.14
C ILE A 157 9.13 -9.38 6.97
N HIS A 158 8.11 -10.17 6.60
CA HIS A 158 8.20 -11.13 5.51
C HIS A 158 7.43 -10.71 4.24
N ALA A 159 6.32 -9.96 4.31
CA ALA A 159 5.54 -9.52 3.15
C ALA A 159 5.55 -8.00 2.90
N ILE A 160 5.22 -7.15 3.89
CA ILE A 160 5.10 -5.69 3.66
C ILE A 160 6.44 -5.07 3.26
N ASN A 161 7.55 -5.63 3.73
CA ASN A 161 8.88 -5.23 3.28
C ASN A 161 9.00 -5.25 1.74
N SER A 162 8.46 -6.28 1.06
CA SER A 162 8.61 -6.47 -0.38
C SER A 162 7.63 -5.60 -1.16
N VAL A 163 6.45 -5.33 -0.59
CA VAL A 163 5.51 -4.32 -1.09
C VAL A 163 6.16 -2.95 -1.15
N LEU A 164 6.84 -2.52 -0.08
CA LEU A 164 7.55 -1.24 -0.04
C LEU A 164 8.66 -1.16 -1.11
N MET A 165 9.41 -2.25 -1.30
CA MET A 165 10.46 -2.33 -2.32
C MET A 165 9.91 -2.38 -3.75
N LEU A 166 8.75 -3.01 -3.97
CA LEU A 166 8.04 -2.97 -5.25
C LEU A 166 7.52 -1.57 -5.57
N ILE A 167 6.98 -0.84 -4.60
CA ILE A 167 6.57 0.56 -4.78
C ILE A 167 7.80 1.40 -5.15
N LEU A 168 8.93 1.21 -4.46
CA LEU A 168 10.19 1.90 -4.80
C LEU A 168 10.61 1.61 -6.26
N LEU A 169 10.50 0.35 -6.70
CA LEU A 169 10.81 -0.05 -8.08
C LEU A 169 9.90 0.59 -9.10
N LEU A 170 8.59 0.55 -8.85
CA LEU A 170 7.58 1.08 -9.76
C LEU A 170 7.68 2.60 -9.87
N LEU A 171 8.08 3.29 -8.80
CA LEU A 171 8.24 4.74 -8.79
C LEU A 171 9.60 5.20 -9.32
N SER A 172 10.67 4.43 -9.21
CA SER A 172 12.01 4.86 -9.66
C SER A 172 12.14 4.84 -11.19
N HIS A 173 12.96 5.71 -11.79
CA HIS A 173 13.19 5.71 -13.25
C HIS A 173 14.55 5.14 -13.65
N HIS A 174 15.51 5.08 -12.74
CA HIS A 174 16.83 4.53 -13.01
C HIS A 174 16.74 3.10 -13.55
N PRO A 175 17.71 2.71 -14.39
CA PRO A 175 17.62 1.44 -15.09
C PRO A 175 17.90 0.25 -14.17
N SER A 176 17.30 -0.88 -14.52
CA SER A 176 17.66 -2.20 -13.99
C SER A 176 18.18 -3.03 -15.15
N HIS A 177 19.32 -3.69 -14.97
CA HIS A 177 19.97 -4.47 -16.01
C HIS A 177 20.01 -5.95 -15.66
N ILE A 178 19.93 -6.80 -16.69
CA ILE A 178 20.09 -8.26 -16.51
C ILE A 178 21.47 -8.54 -15.91
N LEU A 179 22.50 -7.83 -16.38
CA LEU A 179 23.87 -7.95 -15.90
C LEU A 179 23.98 -7.87 -14.37
N HIS A 180 23.20 -7.02 -13.72
CA HIS A 180 23.30 -6.76 -12.28
C HIS A 180 22.75 -7.89 -11.38
N PHE A 181 22.41 -9.07 -11.94
CA PHE A 181 21.98 -10.24 -11.17
C PHE A 181 23.03 -10.69 -10.13
N PHE A 182 24.32 -10.38 -10.36
CA PHE A 182 25.37 -10.71 -9.41
C PHE A 182 25.31 -9.86 -8.14
N HIS A 183 24.62 -8.70 -8.11
CA HIS A 183 24.47 -7.90 -6.89
C HIS A 183 23.70 -8.65 -5.78
N PRO A 184 22.46 -9.15 -6.01
CA PRO A 184 21.75 -9.93 -5.01
C PRO A 184 22.48 -11.26 -4.69
N ILE A 185 23.12 -11.90 -5.67
CA ILE A 185 23.92 -13.12 -5.44
C ILE A 185 25.14 -12.86 -4.56
N SER A 186 25.87 -11.77 -4.78
CA SER A 186 27.04 -11.41 -3.97
C SER A 186 26.62 -11.14 -2.52
N PHE A 187 25.49 -10.46 -2.33
CA PHE A 187 24.93 -10.21 -1.02
C PHE A 187 24.59 -11.51 -0.27
N THR A 188 23.84 -12.41 -0.92
CA THR A 188 23.45 -13.69 -0.28
C THR A 188 24.63 -14.66 -0.15
N PHE A 189 25.66 -14.52 -0.97
CA PHE A 189 26.92 -15.25 -0.79
C PHE A 189 27.65 -14.83 0.49
N VAL A 190 27.66 -13.54 0.84
CA VAL A 190 28.20 -13.10 2.15
C VAL A 190 27.41 -13.72 3.30
N TYR A 191 26.09 -13.74 3.20
CA TYR A 191 25.24 -14.42 4.18
C TYR A 191 25.53 -15.93 4.24
N LEU A 192 25.72 -16.58 3.10
CA LEU A 192 26.09 -18.00 3.02
C LEU A 192 27.40 -18.29 3.77
N VAL A 193 28.44 -17.51 3.51
CA VAL A 193 29.73 -17.62 4.22
C VAL A 193 29.54 -17.43 5.72
N PHE A 194 28.75 -16.43 6.11
CA PHE A 194 28.37 -16.23 7.51
C PHE A 194 27.70 -17.47 8.10
N THR A 195 26.75 -18.10 7.40
CA THR A 195 26.03 -19.28 7.93
C THR A 195 26.95 -20.48 8.16
N ILE A 196 27.96 -20.66 7.30
CA ILE A 196 28.96 -21.73 7.44
C ILE A 196 29.85 -21.46 8.66
N ILE A 197 30.35 -20.23 8.79
CA ILE A 197 31.17 -19.81 9.94
C ILE A 197 30.36 -19.95 11.23
N TYR A 198 29.12 -19.47 11.25
CA TYR A 198 28.22 -19.53 12.40
C TYR A 198 28.00 -20.97 12.86
N TYR A 199 27.75 -21.90 11.92
CA TYR A 199 27.62 -23.31 12.23
C TYR A 199 28.90 -23.90 12.83
N HIS A 200 30.07 -23.70 12.20
CA HIS A 200 31.33 -24.24 12.71
C HIS A 200 31.80 -23.58 14.03
N ALA A 201 31.31 -22.39 14.34
CA ALA A 201 31.54 -21.72 15.62
C ALA A 201 30.63 -22.23 16.76
N GLY A 202 29.76 -23.22 16.50
CA GLY A 202 28.82 -23.75 17.50
C GLY A 202 27.50 -22.98 17.60
N GLY A 203 27.15 -22.21 16.57
CA GLY A 203 25.95 -21.39 16.54
C GLY A 203 24.65 -22.20 16.61
N THR A 204 23.64 -21.65 17.29
CA THR A 204 22.32 -22.28 17.48
C THR A 204 21.16 -21.36 17.11
N ASN A 205 20.01 -21.92 16.73
CA ASN A 205 18.74 -21.20 16.63
C ASN A 205 18.16 -20.91 18.04
N PRO A 206 17.06 -20.13 18.16
CA PRO A 206 16.43 -19.80 19.43
C PRO A 206 15.96 -21.01 20.25
N TRP A 207 15.75 -22.16 19.60
CA TRP A 207 15.31 -23.41 20.21
C TRP A 207 16.47 -24.37 20.55
N GLY A 208 17.72 -23.95 20.36
CA GLY A 208 18.91 -24.75 20.65
C GLY A 208 19.31 -25.74 19.54
N GLY A 209 18.63 -25.74 18.40
CA GLY A 209 19.03 -26.49 17.20
C GLY A 209 20.30 -25.93 16.56
N HIS A 210 21.17 -26.80 16.08
CA HIS A 210 22.48 -26.44 15.51
C HIS A 210 22.40 -26.09 14.01
N TYR A 211 21.50 -25.18 13.66
CA TYR A 211 21.28 -24.62 12.32
C TYR A 211 20.58 -23.26 12.46
N ILE A 212 20.59 -22.41 11.43
CA ILE A 212 19.81 -21.14 11.43
C ILE A 212 18.38 -21.40 10.97
N TYR A 213 18.26 -22.05 9.80
CA TYR A 213 17.01 -22.55 9.24
C TYR A 213 17.10 -24.08 9.14
N PRO A 214 16.02 -24.84 9.38
CA PRO A 214 16.01 -26.28 9.18
C PRO A 214 16.47 -26.71 7.77
N GLN A 215 16.16 -25.88 6.76
CA GLN A 215 16.52 -26.07 5.36
C GLN A 215 17.99 -25.70 5.07
N LEU A 216 18.69 -25.05 6.00
CA LEU A 216 20.09 -24.65 5.91
C LEU A 216 20.93 -25.31 7.03
N ASP A 217 20.74 -26.61 7.20
CA ASP A 217 21.40 -27.44 8.21
C ASP A 217 22.72 -28.01 7.68
N TRP A 218 23.84 -27.39 8.07
CA TRP A 218 25.18 -27.81 7.63
C TRP A 218 25.65 -29.16 8.20
N SER A 219 24.91 -29.77 9.14
CA SER A 219 25.14 -31.18 9.50
C SER A 219 24.74 -32.15 8.38
N LYS A 220 23.88 -31.69 7.46
CA LYS A 220 23.41 -32.41 6.27
C LYS A 220 23.85 -31.66 5.01
N PRO A 221 25.15 -31.65 4.69
CA PRO A 221 25.70 -30.78 3.64
C PRO A 221 25.09 -31.05 2.26
N GLY A 222 24.72 -32.31 1.95
CA GLY A 222 24.10 -32.65 0.66
C GLY A 222 22.78 -31.92 0.41
N SER A 223 21.83 -31.99 1.35
CA SER A 223 20.54 -31.30 1.23
C SER A 223 20.69 -29.78 1.28
N THR A 224 21.58 -29.30 2.16
CA THR A 224 21.84 -27.86 2.34
C THR A 224 22.43 -27.23 1.09
N VAL A 225 23.38 -27.90 0.43
CA VAL A 225 23.91 -27.47 -0.86
C VAL A 225 22.81 -27.41 -1.92
N GLY A 226 21.88 -28.38 -1.94
CA GLY A 226 20.70 -28.36 -2.81
C GLY A 226 19.83 -27.11 -2.59
N VAL A 227 19.54 -26.76 -1.34
CA VAL A 227 18.78 -25.56 -0.98
C VAL A 227 19.52 -24.28 -1.38
N VAL A 228 20.83 -24.23 -1.20
CA VAL A 228 21.67 -23.08 -1.62
C VAL A 228 21.60 -22.87 -3.13
N PHE A 229 21.74 -23.92 -3.94
CA PHE A 229 21.62 -23.82 -5.40
C PHE A 229 20.19 -23.44 -5.83
N GLY A 230 19.17 -24.03 -5.20
CA GLY A 230 17.77 -23.66 -5.45
C GLY A 230 17.48 -22.20 -5.11
N SER A 231 18.05 -21.70 -4.00
CA SER A 231 17.95 -20.29 -3.57
C SER A 231 18.61 -19.35 -4.56
N ALA A 232 19.84 -19.67 -4.99
CA ALA A 232 20.57 -18.89 -5.99
C ALA A 232 19.82 -18.85 -7.33
N PHE A 233 19.28 -19.98 -7.79
CA PHE A 233 18.46 -20.05 -8.99
C PHE A 233 17.20 -19.18 -8.85
N THR A 234 16.47 -19.30 -7.74
CA THR A 234 15.27 -18.50 -7.46
C THR A 234 15.58 -17.00 -7.43
N LEU A 235 16.70 -16.61 -6.83
CA LEU A 235 17.11 -15.21 -6.75
C LEU A 235 17.47 -14.63 -8.13
N ILE A 236 18.07 -15.42 -9.03
CA ILE A 236 18.28 -15.04 -10.43
C ILE A 236 16.94 -14.83 -11.13
N ILE A 237 15.98 -15.75 -10.97
CA ILE A 237 14.63 -15.60 -11.55
C ILE A 237 13.93 -14.34 -11.02
N LEU A 238 14.00 -14.07 -9.72
CA LEU A 238 13.43 -12.87 -9.11
C LEU A 238 14.10 -11.59 -9.62
N HIS A 239 15.42 -11.60 -9.83
CA HIS A 239 16.11 -10.48 -10.47
C HIS A 239 15.63 -10.26 -11.91
N LEU A 240 15.45 -11.32 -12.69
CA LEU A 240 14.89 -11.22 -14.04
C LEU A 240 13.44 -10.68 -14.03
N ILE A 241 12.63 -11.06 -13.04
CA ILE A 241 11.29 -10.49 -12.83
C ILE A 241 11.37 -9.00 -12.50
N VAL A 242 12.28 -8.59 -11.61
CA VAL A 242 12.54 -7.17 -11.27
C VAL A 242 12.92 -6.37 -12.51
N VAL A 243 13.80 -6.92 -13.35
CA VAL A 243 14.18 -6.34 -14.64
C VAL A 243 12.96 -6.23 -15.56
N LEU A 244 12.19 -7.30 -15.73
CA LEU A 244 10.98 -7.30 -16.55
C LEU A 244 9.98 -6.23 -16.08
N LEU A 245 9.73 -6.15 -14.76
CA LEU A 245 8.87 -5.13 -14.17
C LEU A 245 9.40 -3.72 -14.45
N SER A 246 10.72 -3.49 -14.38
CA SER A 246 11.32 -2.20 -14.72
C SER A 246 11.16 -1.84 -16.21
N VAL A 247 11.29 -2.82 -17.11
CA VAL A 247 11.08 -2.64 -18.55
C VAL A 247 9.61 -2.36 -18.85
N CYS A 248 8.69 -3.08 -18.21
CA CYS A 248 7.24 -2.86 -18.29
C CYS A 248 6.86 -1.47 -17.76
N ARG A 249 7.37 -1.08 -16.59
CA ARG A 249 7.23 0.26 -16.00
C ARG A 249 7.69 1.33 -16.97
N ASP A 250 8.87 1.17 -17.56
CA ASP A 250 9.43 2.14 -18.49
C ASP A 250 8.70 2.17 -19.84
N TRP A 251 8.22 1.02 -20.32
CA TRP A 251 7.38 0.94 -21.51
C TRP A 251 6.05 1.65 -21.25
N PHE A 252 5.42 1.40 -20.12
CA PHE A 252 4.18 2.05 -19.70
C PHE A 252 4.36 3.55 -19.58
N SER A 253 5.41 3.98 -18.87
CA SER A 253 5.80 5.39 -18.77
C SER A 253 6.01 6.00 -20.16
N LYS A 254 6.76 5.35 -21.04
CA LYS A 254 6.94 5.84 -22.42
C LYS A 254 5.64 5.90 -23.19
N ARG A 255 4.78 4.89 -23.11
CA ARG A 255 3.54 4.79 -23.91
C ARG A 255 2.48 5.80 -23.45
N PHE A 256 2.30 5.96 -22.15
CA PHE A 256 1.17 6.71 -21.59
C PHE A 256 1.56 8.05 -20.98
N ILE A 257 2.81 8.19 -20.52
CA ILE A 257 3.32 9.41 -19.87
C ILE A 257 4.19 10.22 -20.84
N ARG A 258 5.09 9.56 -21.58
CA ARG A 258 6.13 10.19 -22.43
C ARG A 258 5.77 10.31 -23.92
N ASN A 259 4.92 9.47 -24.51
CA ASN A 259 4.47 9.60 -25.90
C ASN A 259 3.57 10.83 -26.11
N ASN A 260 3.05 11.34 -25.00
CA ASN A 260 2.48 12.67 -24.87
C ASN A 260 3.49 13.82 -25.12
N ARG A 261 4.77 13.56 -25.40
CA ARG A 261 5.85 14.53 -25.67
C ARG A 261 6.02 14.87 -27.15
N LYS A 262 5.60 14.01 -28.10
CA LYS A 262 5.71 14.33 -29.56
C LYS A 262 4.50 15.08 -30.13
N LEU A 263 3.36 15.10 -29.43
CA LEU A 263 2.20 15.94 -29.77
C LEU A 263 2.09 17.23 -28.92
N PHE A 264 2.99 17.45 -27.96
CA PHE A 264 2.94 18.59 -27.02
C PHE A 264 4.33 19.21 -26.83
N ILE A 265 5.04 19.49 -27.93
CA ILE A 265 6.14 20.47 -27.89
C ILE A 265 5.50 21.87 -27.96
N HIS A 266 4.88 22.25 -26.84
CA HIS A 266 4.70 23.63 -26.38
C HIS A 266 4.23 23.58 -24.92
N GLU A 267 5.15 23.87 -23.99
CA GLU A 267 4.95 24.38 -22.61
C GLU A 267 4.02 23.69 -21.58
N TYR A 268 3.21 22.67 -21.88
CA TYR A 268 2.02 22.42 -21.03
C TYR A 268 2.09 21.32 -19.93
N LYS A 269 3.01 20.34 -19.94
CA LYS A 269 2.83 19.08 -19.16
C LYS A 269 3.65 18.84 -17.89
N MET A 270 4.71 19.60 -17.60
CA MET A 270 5.27 19.63 -16.23
C MET A 270 4.34 20.34 -15.25
N SER A 271 3.49 21.23 -15.79
CA SER A 271 2.51 21.95 -15.01
C SER A 271 1.53 20.97 -14.37
N VAL A 272 1.08 19.90 -15.05
CA VAL A 272 -0.11 19.14 -14.64
C VAL A 272 0.06 18.30 -13.38
N VAL A 273 1.14 17.54 -13.20
CA VAL A 273 1.34 16.74 -11.96
C VAL A 273 1.69 17.64 -10.78
N LYS A 274 2.58 18.63 -10.98
CA LYS A 274 2.89 19.62 -9.95
C LYS A 274 1.66 20.44 -9.59
N ARG A 275 0.83 20.79 -10.58
CA ARG A 275 -0.47 21.46 -10.41
C ARG A 275 -1.45 20.53 -9.72
N TYR A 276 -1.51 19.24 -10.04
CA TYR A 276 -2.34 18.28 -9.32
C TYR A 276 -1.95 18.22 -7.86
N PHE A 277 -0.69 17.95 -7.51
CA PHE A 277 -0.27 17.96 -6.09
C PHE A 277 -0.44 19.34 -5.44
N LYS A 278 -0.11 20.43 -6.13
CA LYS A 278 -0.32 21.79 -5.63
C LYS A 278 -1.80 22.06 -5.37
N ASP A 279 -2.68 21.59 -6.25
CA ASP A 279 -4.13 21.76 -6.19
C ASP A 279 -4.73 20.87 -5.11
N GLN A 280 -4.22 19.66 -4.94
CA GLN A 280 -4.62 18.69 -3.91
C GLN A 280 -4.18 19.13 -2.51
N MET A 281 -2.98 19.72 -2.41
CA MET A 281 -2.36 20.19 -1.15
C MET A 281 -2.71 21.65 -0.81
N GLN A 282 -3.73 22.25 -1.45
CA GLN A 282 -4.18 23.58 -1.05
C GLN A 282 -4.94 23.50 0.28
N TRP A 283 -4.68 24.44 1.19
CA TRP A 283 -5.33 24.53 2.50
C TRP A 283 -6.87 24.47 2.42
N ARG A 284 -7.48 24.99 1.35
CA ARG A 284 -8.93 24.91 1.13
C ARG A 284 -9.46 23.47 1.05
N ASN A 285 -8.64 22.51 0.60
CA ASN A 285 -9.02 21.11 0.49
C ASN A 285 -8.96 20.35 1.82
N LEU A 286 -8.48 20.96 2.90
CA LEU A 286 -8.73 20.41 4.25
C LEU A 286 -10.23 20.48 4.60
N GLY A 287 -10.93 21.47 4.05
CA GLY A 287 -12.36 21.62 4.22
C GLY A 287 -13.17 20.59 3.42
N LEU A 288 -14.48 20.65 3.60
CA LEU A 288 -15.47 19.82 2.91
C LEU A 288 -16.36 20.66 1.98
N GLU A 289 -15.82 21.76 1.45
CA GLU A 289 -16.49 22.57 0.42
C GLU A 289 -15.92 22.21 -0.96
N TYR A 290 -16.81 22.08 -1.94
CA TYR A 290 -16.44 21.71 -3.30
C TYR A 290 -17.42 22.35 -4.29
N SER A 291 -16.91 22.83 -5.41
CA SER A 291 -17.68 23.65 -6.36
C SER A 291 -18.50 22.84 -7.36
N GLU A 292 -18.31 21.52 -7.42
CA GLU A 292 -18.94 20.65 -8.43
C GLU A 292 -19.75 19.53 -7.76
N PRO A 293 -20.97 19.82 -7.27
CA PRO A 293 -21.79 18.85 -6.53
C PRO A 293 -22.25 17.66 -7.39
N ALA A 294 -22.28 17.83 -8.71
CA ALA A 294 -22.61 16.77 -9.67
C ALA A 294 -21.73 15.53 -9.51
N THR A 295 -20.48 15.71 -9.08
CA THR A 295 -19.53 14.61 -8.82
C THR A 295 -19.99 13.64 -7.72
N PHE A 296 -20.87 14.10 -6.83
CA PHE A 296 -21.35 13.27 -5.72
C PHE A 296 -22.49 12.33 -6.10
N TYR A 297 -23.24 12.62 -7.17
CA TYR A 297 -24.40 11.82 -7.60
C TYR A 297 -24.33 11.30 -9.04
N LEU A 298 -23.28 11.65 -9.79
CA LEU A 298 -23.03 11.12 -11.13
C LEU A 298 -21.86 10.14 -11.14
N SER A 299 -21.98 9.10 -11.96
CA SER A 299 -20.90 8.16 -12.21
C SER A 299 -19.87 8.82 -13.12
N VAL A 300 -18.61 8.43 -12.97
CA VAL A 300 -17.57 8.83 -13.92
C VAL A 300 -17.74 8.13 -15.27
N TRP A 301 -18.49 7.01 -15.31
CA TRP A 301 -18.65 6.16 -16.48
C TRP A 301 -19.88 6.46 -17.35
N GLN A 302 -20.65 7.49 -17.02
CA GLN A 302 -21.90 7.79 -17.72
C GLN A 302 -21.80 9.04 -18.58
N THR A 303 -22.49 9.00 -19.72
CA THR A 303 -22.62 10.12 -20.67
C THR A 303 -23.91 10.92 -20.46
N THR A 304 -24.81 10.43 -19.62
CA THR A 304 -26.11 11.05 -19.34
C THR A 304 -26.08 11.81 -18.01
N ARG A 305 -27.04 12.72 -17.81
CA ARG A 305 -27.21 13.46 -16.56
C ARG A 305 -28.12 12.76 -15.55
N SER A 306 -28.61 11.58 -15.90
CA SER A 306 -29.49 10.83 -15.01
C SER A 306 -28.72 10.32 -13.79
N SER A 307 -29.26 10.54 -12.60
CA SER A 307 -28.75 9.94 -11.36
C SER A 307 -29.20 8.48 -11.19
N VAL A 308 -30.13 8.00 -12.02
CA VAL A 308 -30.77 6.67 -11.89
C VAL A 308 -29.78 5.51 -11.97
N PRO A 309 -28.85 5.44 -12.94
CA PRO A 309 -27.94 4.30 -13.02
C PRO A 309 -27.08 4.14 -11.76
N LEU A 310 -26.52 5.26 -11.27
CA LEU A 310 -25.72 5.25 -10.06
C LEU A 310 -26.57 5.03 -8.80
N LEU A 311 -27.82 5.52 -8.77
CA LEU A 311 -28.76 5.26 -7.68
C LEU A 311 -29.04 3.76 -7.53
N ILE A 312 -29.36 3.07 -8.63
CA ILE A 312 -29.62 1.61 -8.62
C ILE A 312 -28.37 0.89 -8.12
N PHE A 313 -27.20 1.22 -8.67
CA PHE A 313 -25.95 0.57 -8.28
C PHE A 313 -25.60 0.81 -6.80
N ARG A 314 -25.68 2.04 -6.32
CA ARG A 314 -25.45 2.37 -4.90
C ARG A 314 -26.49 1.72 -3.99
N GLY A 315 -27.74 1.61 -4.43
CA GLY A 315 -28.79 0.87 -3.73
C GLY A 315 -28.45 -0.60 -3.55
N ILE A 316 -27.91 -1.27 -4.58
CA ILE A 316 -27.41 -2.64 -4.46
C ILE A 316 -26.27 -2.72 -3.44
N LEU A 317 -25.26 -1.85 -3.53
CA LEU A 317 -24.14 -1.82 -2.58
C LEU A 317 -24.60 -1.58 -1.13
N PHE A 318 -25.57 -0.69 -0.94
CA PHE A 318 -26.18 -0.42 0.36
C PHE A 318 -26.94 -1.62 0.90
N LEU A 319 -27.78 -2.27 0.09
CA LEU A 319 -28.50 -3.47 0.50
C LEU A 319 -27.56 -4.63 0.81
N THR A 320 -26.46 -4.79 0.07
CA THR A 320 -25.40 -5.75 0.41
C THR A 320 -24.76 -5.41 1.76
N SER A 321 -24.35 -4.16 1.98
CA SER A 321 -23.75 -3.73 3.25
C SER A 321 -24.70 -3.91 4.43
N LEU A 322 -25.99 -3.56 4.23
CA LEU A 322 -27.05 -3.75 5.21
C LEU A 322 -27.26 -5.23 5.52
N GLY A 323 -27.30 -6.08 4.50
CA GLY A 323 -27.41 -7.52 4.65
C GLY A 323 -26.27 -8.12 5.48
N ILE A 324 -25.02 -7.69 5.23
CA ILE A 324 -23.85 -8.13 6.00
C ILE A 324 -23.97 -7.70 7.47
N VAL A 325 -24.23 -6.42 7.73
CA VAL A 325 -24.35 -5.88 9.10
C VAL A 325 -25.50 -6.54 9.86
N LEU A 326 -26.67 -6.68 9.24
CA LEU A 326 -27.82 -7.33 9.86
C LEU A 326 -27.52 -8.80 10.15
N SER A 327 -26.92 -9.52 9.20
CA SER A 327 -26.55 -10.93 9.41
C SER A 327 -25.57 -11.06 10.58
N SER A 328 -24.52 -10.24 10.62
CA SER A 328 -23.54 -10.21 11.72
C SER A 328 -24.21 -9.94 13.06
N ILE A 329 -24.98 -8.85 13.20
CA ILE A 329 -25.65 -8.48 14.45
C ILE A 329 -26.69 -9.54 14.88
N ILE A 330 -27.48 -10.08 13.95
CA ILE A 330 -28.48 -11.11 14.25
C ILE A 330 -27.79 -12.37 14.77
N ILE A 331 -26.73 -12.83 14.11
CA ILE A 331 -26.00 -14.03 14.51
C ILE A 331 -25.35 -13.83 15.89
N TYR A 332 -24.74 -12.68 16.17
CA TYR A 332 -24.23 -12.35 17.50
C TYR A 332 -25.33 -12.30 18.57
N SER A 333 -26.51 -11.79 18.23
CA SER A 333 -27.66 -11.70 19.13
C SER A 333 -28.26 -13.07 19.45
N LEU A 334 -28.42 -13.93 18.45
CA LEU A 334 -28.90 -15.31 18.63
C LEU A 334 -27.97 -16.15 19.51
N ASN A 335 -26.68 -15.82 19.53
CA ASN A 335 -25.69 -16.47 20.39
C ASN A 335 -25.50 -15.77 21.75
N GLY A 336 -26.29 -14.73 22.08
CA GLY A 336 -26.22 -14.04 23.37
C GLY A 336 -24.95 -13.20 23.58
N ILE A 337 -24.17 -12.94 22.53
CA ILE A 337 -22.87 -12.25 22.59
C ILE A 337 -22.88 -10.87 21.90
N CYS A 338 -24.06 -10.31 21.65
CA CYS A 338 -24.23 -9.03 20.93
C CYS A 338 -23.43 -7.86 21.51
N GLY A 339 -23.20 -7.82 22.83
CA GLY A 339 -22.36 -6.78 23.45
C GLY A 339 -20.93 -6.75 22.90
N TYR A 340 -20.36 -7.90 22.55
CA TYR A 340 -19.02 -8.00 21.97
C TYR A 340 -18.97 -7.56 20.51
N TRP A 341 -20.12 -7.41 19.82
CA TRP A 341 -20.12 -6.89 18.46
C TRP A 341 -19.47 -5.49 18.41
N PHE A 342 -19.70 -4.66 19.43
CA PHE A 342 -19.23 -3.27 19.44
C PHE A 342 -17.75 -3.08 19.77
N ILE A 343 -17.00 -4.13 20.13
CA ILE A 343 -15.58 -3.97 20.51
C ILE A 343 -14.64 -4.16 19.32
N TYR A 344 -15.06 -4.87 18.28
CA TYR A 344 -14.21 -5.23 17.14
C TYR A 344 -14.08 -4.09 16.13
N LEU A 345 -12.85 -3.83 15.66
CA LEU A 345 -12.54 -2.86 14.61
C LEU A 345 -13.27 -3.21 13.32
N THR A 346 -13.35 -4.50 13.02
CA THR A 346 -14.06 -5.05 11.86
C THR A 346 -15.50 -4.54 11.81
N HIS A 347 -16.22 -4.60 12.92
CA HIS A 347 -17.61 -4.12 13.02
C HIS A 347 -17.74 -2.60 13.00
N TRP A 348 -16.77 -1.86 13.55
CA TRP A 348 -16.69 -0.40 13.36
C TRP A 348 -16.51 -0.06 11.87
N GLY A 349 -15.67 -0.82 11.16
CA GLY A 349 -15.48 -0.73 9.72
C GLY A 349 -16.74 -1.07 8.92
N LEU A 350 -17.45 -2.15 9.28
CA LEU A 350 -18.75 -2.50 8.68
C LEU A 350 -19.79 -1.38 8.87
N THR A 351 -19.82 -0.77 10.06
CA THR A 351 -20.67 0.39 10.34
C THR A 351 -20.33 1.56 9.44
N ALA A 352 -19.03 1.86 9.26
CA ALA A 352 -18.58 2.89 8.33
C ALA A 352 -18.95 2.57 6.87
N ASN A 353 -18.85 1.31 6.44
CA ASN A 353 -19.25 0.86 5.10
C ASN A 353 -20.77 1.01 4.87
N LEU A 354 -21.58 0.60 5.85
CA LEU A 354 -23.04 0.76 5.81
C LEU A 354 -23.43 2.24 5.71
N LEU A 355 -22.80 3.10 6.52
CA LEU A 355 -23.04 4.54 6.47
C LEU A 355 -22.57 5.13 5.14
N ALA A 356 -21.38 4.76 4.64
CA ALA A 356 -20.86 5.24 3.36
C ALA A 356 -21.82 4.89 2.20
N THR A 357 -22.23 3.64 2.09
CA THR A 357 -23.13 3.17 1.03
C THR A 357 -24.55 3.71 1.19
N GLY A 358 -25.05 3.85 2.41
CA GLY A 358 -26.34 4.46 2.72
C GLY A 358 -26.39 5.92 2.33
N PHE A 359 -25.42 6.72 2.79
CA PHE A 359 -25.32 8.12 2.39
C PHE A 359 -25.09 8.29 0.89
N ALA A 360 -24.28 7.43 0.24
CA ALA A 360 -24.13 7.44 -1.22
C ALA A 360 -25.48 7.28 -1.93
N THR A 361 -26.30 6.34 -1.45
CA THR A 361 -27.64 6.06 -1.98
C THR A 361 -28.57 7.26 -1.75
N VAL A 362 -28.57 7.84 -0.55
CA VAL A 362 -29.35 9.05 -0.21
C VAL A 362 -29.00 10.22 -1.13
N VAL A 363 -27.71 10.42 -1.42
CA VAL A 363 -27.25 11.49 -2.32
C VAL A 363 -27.81 11.31 -3.73
N SER A 364 -27.72 10.09 -4.29
CA SER A 364 -28.28 9.79 -5.61
C SER A 364 -29.81 9.87 -5.63
N ALA A 365 -30.47 9.41 -4.56
CA ALA A 365 -31.92 9.45 -4.42
C ALA A 365 -32.44 10.89 -4.31
N ARG A 366 -31.78 11.73 -3.52
CA ARG A 366 -32.10 13.16 -3.44
C ARG A 366 -32.03 13.78 -4.82
N CYS A 367 -30.98 13.52 -5.58
CA CYS A 367 -30.85 14.06 -6.93
C CYS A 367 -31.96 13.57 -7.87
N TYR A 368 -32.39 12.31 -7.72
CA TYR A 368 -33.48 11.75 -8.52
C TYR A 368 -34.82 12.42 -8.20
N PHE A 369 -35.19 12.53 -6.94
CA PHE A 369 -36.51 13.05 -6.53
C PHE A 369 -36.62 14.58 -6.58
N TYR A 370 -35.54 15.30 -6.29
CA TYR A 370 -35.55 16.77 -6.13
C TYR A 370 -34.69 17.51 -7.15
N GLY A 371 -34.11 16.79 -8.11
CA GLY A 371 -33.25 17.37 -9.14
C GLY A 371 -31.82 17.71 -8.65
N PRO A 372 -31.04 18.45 -9.45
CA PRO A 372 -29.63 18.76 -9.18
C PRO A 372 -29.39 19.41 -7.82
N ILE A 373 -28.26 19.11 -7.19
CA ILE A 373 -27.84 19.75 -5.93
C ILE A 373 -27.13 21.05 -6.29
N SER A 374 -27.65 22.20 -5.88
CA SER A 374 -26.97 23.49 -6.06
C SER A 374 -25.95 23.75 -4.94
N THR A 375 -24.83 24.37 -5.29
CA THR A 375 -23.80 24.82 -4.33
C THR A 375 -23.68 26.33 -4.23
N LYS A 376 -24.73 27.08 -4.62
CA LYS A 376 -24.76 28.55 -4.60
C LYS A 376 -24.23 29.18 -3.30
N TYR A 377 -24.34 28.48 -2.17
CA TYR A 377 -23.81 28.94 -0.89
C TYR A 377 -22.82 27.95 -0.24
N ARG A 378 -23.21 26.70 0.01
CA ARG A 378 -22.37 25.65 0.63
C ARG A 378 -22.86 24.26 0.23
N ILE A 379 -21.96 23.26 0.30
CA ILE A 379 -22.37 21.87 0.17
C ILE A 379 -23.28 21.47 1.35
N PRO A 380 -24.41 20.77 1.11
CA PRO A 380 -25.28 20.25 2.16
C PRO A 380 -24.57 19.30 3.14
N TRP A 381 -25.01 19.29 4.40
CA TRP A 381 -24.37 18.50 5.46
C TRP A 381 -24.28 17.00 5.13
N TYR A 382 -25.30 16.42 4.49
CA TYR A 382 -25.33 14.98 4.18
C TYR A 382 -24.31 14.58 3.10
N LEU A 383 -23.92 15.49 2.20
CA LEU A 383 -22.81 15.27 1.25
C LEU A 383 -21.46 15.29 1.99
N LYS A 384 -21.30 16.20 2.96
CA LYS A 384 -20.09 16.28 3.77
C LYS A 384 -19.92 15.03 4.63
N THR A 385 -21.01 14.57 5.26
CA THR A 385 -21.03 13.32 6.02
C THR A 385 -20.71 12.14 5.13
N TYR A 386 -21.35 12.02 3.97
CA TYR A 386 -21.03 10.99 2.98
C TYR A 386 -19.53 10.96 2.67
N TRP A 387 -18.96 12.13 2.38
CA TRP A 387 -17.57 12.25 1.95
C TRP A 387 -16.58 11.82 3.02
N VAL A 388 -16.77 12.26 4.26
CA VAL A 388 -15.93 11.87 5.39
C VAL A 388 -16.01 10.36 5.63
N VAL A 389 -17.23 9.83 5.70
CA VAL A 389 -17.43 8.41 5.97
C VAL A 389 -16.87 7.56 4.83
N TYR A 390 -17.00 7.99 3.58
CA TYR A 390 -16.38 7.34 2.42
C TYR A 390 -14.84 7.29 2.53
N ASN A 391 -14.20 8.42 2.86
CA ASN A 391 -12.75 8.51 3.04
C ASN A 391 -12.22 7.66 4.20
N VAL A 392 -13.06 7.35 5.19
CA VAL A 392 -12.74 6.42 6.29
C VAL A 392 -12.99 4.97 5.86
N ALA A 393 -14.19 4.69 5.36
CA ALA A 393 -14.68 3.35 5.05
C ALA A 393 -13.83 2.63 4.00
N THR A 394 -13.44 3.30 2.92
CA THR A 394 -12.68 2.66 1.83
C THR A 394 -11.30 2.12 2.26
N PRO A 395 -10.39 2.92 2.84
CA PRO A 395 -9.09 2.40 3.26
C PRO A 395 -9.20 1.44 4.46
N VAL A 396 -10.19 1.61 5.34
CA VAL A 396 -10.43 0.68 6.47
C VAL A 396 -10.93 -0.68 5.98
N ALA A 397 -11.79 -0.72 4.97
CA ALA A 397 -12.22 -1.98 4.33
C ALA A 397 -11.02 -2.78 3.81
N PHE A 398 -10.13 -2.12 3.06
CA PHE A 398 -8.90 -2.75 2.55
C PHE A 398 -7.99 -3.21 3.69
N LEU A 399 -7.87 -2.41 4.75
CA LEU A 399 -7.10 -2.76 5.94
C LEU A 399 -7.65 -4.03 6.58
N ILE A 400 -8.96 -4.11 6.82
CA ILE A 400 -9.62 -5.27 7.43
C ILE A 400 -9.37 -6.54 6.61
N THR A 401 -9.56 -6.49 5.29
CA THR A 401 -9.34 -7.67 4.44
C THR A 401 -7.89 -8.16 4.50
N ILE A 402 -6.92 -7.24 4.41
CA ILE A 402 -5.51 -7.60 4.48
C ILE A 402 -5.20 -8.18 5.86
N PHE A 403 -5.55 -7.45 6.93
CA PHE A 403 -5.20 -7.84 8.29
C PHE A 403 -5.86 -9.16 8.70
N TYR A 404 -7.13 -9.37 8.35
CA TYR A 404 -7.82 -10.61 8.66
C TYR A 404 -7.13 -11.82 8.03
N TRP A 405 -7.00 -11.85 6.70
CA TRP A 405 -6.49 -13.02 6.00
C TRP A 405 -4.99 -13.27 6.21
N SER A 406 -4.23 -12.23 6.55
CA SER A 406 -2.77 -12.35 6.67
C SER A 406 -2.24 -12.35 8.10
N VAL A 407 -3.08 -12.00 9.09
CA VAL A 407 -2.71 -12.01 10.52
C VAL A 407 -3.66 -12.92 11.30
N LEU A 408 -4.96 -12.64 11.27
CA LEU A 408 -5.91 -13.31 12.18
C LEU A 408 -6.25 -14.73 11.74
N TYR A 409 -6.54 -14.93 10.45
CA TYR A 409 -6.90 -16.24 9.89
C TYR A 409 -5.73 -17.23 10.00
N GLU A 410 -4.52 -16.80 9.63
CA GLU A 410 -3.30 -17.62 9.76
C GLU A 410 -3.00 -17.96 11.23
N ALA A 411 -3.30 -17.06 12.17
CA ALA A 411 -3.17 -17.33 13.60
C ALA A 411 -4.29 -18.21 14.18
N GLY A 412 -5.18 -18.76 13.34
CA GLY A 412 -6.32 -19.58 13.78
C GLY A 412 -7.36 -18.80 14.60
N ILE A 413 -7.42 -17.48 14.45
CA ILE A 413 -8.37 -16.61 15.14
C ILE A 413 -9.65 -16.52 14.31
N GLU A 414 -10.64 -17.32 14.70
CA GLU A 414 -12.01 -17.22 14.18
C GLU A 414 -12.76 -16.08 14.89
N GLU A 415 -12.81 -14.90 14.26
CA GLU A 415 -13.58 -13.75 14.76
C GLU A 415 -15.10 -13.93 14.56
N GLU A 416 -15.49 -14.58 13.46
CA GLU A 416 -16.88 -14.74 13.05
C GLU A 416 -17.43 -16.14 13.32
N LEU A 417 -18.73 -16.20 13.62
CA LEU A 417 -19.40 -17.42 14.09
C LEU A 417 -19.66 -18.47 12.99
N ASN A 418 -19.42 -18.14 11.72
CA ASN A 418 -19.44 -19.09 10.61
C ASN A 418 -18.64 -18.58 9.40
N HIS A 419 -18.16 -19.52 8.56
CA HIS A 419 -17.33 -19.21 7.40
C HIS A 419 -17.99 -18.29 6.36
N GLY A 420 -19.31 -18.37 6.18
CA GLY A 420 -20.01 -17.53 5.20
C GLY A 420 -20.03 -16.06 5.63
N LEU A 421 -20.33 -15.83 6.91
CA LEU A 421 -20.27 -14.51 7.54
C LEU A 421 -18.85 -13.99 7.55
N ASP A 422 -17.87 -14.85 7.82
CA ASP A 422 -16.46 -14.49 7.84
C ASP A 422 -15.97 -13.93 6.50
N VAL A 423 -16.23 -14.65 5.40
CA VAL A 423 -15.92 -14.17 4.05
C VAL A 423 -16.68 -12.88 3.70
N ALA A 424 -17.93 -12.76 4.15
CA ALA A 424 -18.74 -11.57 3.89
C ALA A 424 -18.19 -10.33 4.65
N VAL A 425 -17.89 -10.51 5.93
CA VAL A 425 -17.41 -9.47 6.83
C VAL A 425 -16.00 -9.04 6.47
N HIS A 426 -15.10 -9.96 6.11
CA HIS A 426 -13.70 -9.65 5.86
C HIS A 426 -13.34 -9.48 4.37
N GLY A 427 -14.03 -10.17 3.45
CA GLY A 427 -13.76 -10.12 2.02
C GLY A 427 -14.74 -9.25 1.23
N LEU A 428 -16.04 -9.51 1.35
CA LEU A 428 -17.08 -8.81 0.58
C LEU A 428 -17.15 -7.32 0.91
N ASN A 429 -16.79 -6.93 2.14
CA ASN A 429 -16.66 -5.53 2.55
C ASN A 429 -15.76 -4.72 1.59
N THR A 430 -14.62 -5.30 1.19
CA THR A 430 -13.62 -4.62 0.36
C THR A 430 -14.10 -4.52 -1.07
N ILE A 431 -14.77 -5.57 -1.56
CA ILE A 431 -15.39 -5.57 -2.88
C ILE A 431 -16.44 -4.45 -2.97
N VAL A 432 -17.32 -4.31 -1.98
CA VAL A 432 -18.32 -3.26 -1.94
C VAL A 432 -17.69 -1.86 -1.99
N MET A 433 -16.67 -1.61 -1.16
CA MET A 433 -16.02 -0.29 -1.11
C MET A 433 -15.16 -0.01 -2.35
N PHE A 434 -14.53 -1.04 -2.92
CA PHE A 434 -13.81 -0.96 -4.20
C PHE A 434 -14.76 -0.62 -5.34
N LEU A 435 -15.90 -1.30 -5.44
CA LEU A 435 -16.94 -1.02 -6.43
C LEU A 435 -17.48 0.40 -6.30
N LEU A 436 -17.70 0.89 -5.08
CA LEU A 436 -18.09 2.28 -4.83
C LEU A 436 -17.01 3.27 -5.30
N LEU A 437 -15.74 2.99 -4.99
CA LEU A 437 -14.58 3.79 -5.42
C LEU A 437 -14.47 3.89 -6.94
N ILE A 438 -14.55 2.76 -7.66
CA ILE A 438 -14.35 2.79 -9.12
C ILE A 438 -15.55 3.37 -9.88
N THR A 439 -16.76 3.38 -9.32
CA THR A 439 -17.97 3.82 -10.04
C THR A 439 -18.39 5.27 -9.78
N CYS A 440 -18.03 5.83 -8.63
CA CYS A 440 -18.39 7.21 -8.28
C CYS A 440 -17.42 8.23 -8.91
N SER A 441 -17.79 9.51 -8.91
CA SER A 441 -16.90 10.60 -9.35
C SER A 441 -16.52 11.59 -8.24
N GLN A 442 -16.86 11.29 -6.98
CA GLN A 442 -16.51 12.20 -5.88
C GLN A 442 -15.00 12.43 -5.79
N PRO A 443 -14.57 13.65 -5.41
CA PRO A 443 -13.18 13.98 -5.22
C PRO A 443 -12.57 13.21 -4.03
N SER A 444 -11.32 12.77 -4.18
CA SER A 444 -10.50 12.23 -3.09
C SER A 444 -9.26 13.11 -2.96
N PHE A 445 -9.07 13.73 -1.79
CA PHE A 445 -7.98 14.68 -1.56
C PHE A 445 -6.90 14.12 -0.65
N LEU A 446 -5.63 14.29 -1.01
CA LEU A 446 -4.50 13.85 -0.18
C LEU A 446 -4.55 14.41 1.25
N LEU A 447 -5.04 15.65 1.40
CA LEU A 447 -5.17 16.31 2.70
C LEU A 447 -6.28 15.73 3.59
N HIS A 448 -7.20 14.91 3.07
CA HIS A 448 -8.22 14.23 3.89
C HIS A 448 -7.68 12.98 4.60
N LEU A 449 -6.38 12.67 4.48
CA LEU A 449 -5.69 11.57 5.19
C LEU A 449 -5.94 11.58 6.70
N TYR A 450 -6.16 12.76 7.31
CA TYR A 450 -6.46 12.85 8.75
C TYR A 450 -7.76 12.15 9.14
N GLN A 451 -8.72 11.96 8.21
CA GLN A 451 -10.03 11.37 8.49
C GLN A 451 -9.93 9.88 8.88
N PRO A 452 -9.35 8.99 8.04
CA PRO A 452 -9.12 7.60 8.44
C PRO A 452 -8.13 7.47 9.61
N LEU A 453 -7.12 8.35 9.71
CA LEU A 453 -6.20 8.33 10.86
C LEU A 453 -6.89 8.67 12.18
N LEU A 454 -7.78 9.67 12.19
CA LEU A 454 -8.55 10.02 13.39
C LEU A 454 -9.47 8.87 13.81
N PHE A 455 -10.11 8.19 12.85
CA PHE A 455 -10.89 6.98 13.12
C PHE A 455 -10.03 5.87 13.76
N ALA A 456 -8.87 5.57 13.17
CA ALA A 456 -7.95 4.56 13.69
C ALA A 456 -7.40 4.91 15.08
N LEU A 457 -7.01 6.17 15.31
CA LEU A 457 -6.57 6.65 16.62
C LEU A 457 -7.70 6.55 17.65
N THR A 458 -8.93 6.92 17.28
CA THR A 458 -10.11 6.80 18.16
C THR A 458 -10.33 5.35 18.57
N TYR A 459 -10.25 4.41 17.63
CA TYR A 459 -10.35 2.99 17.93
C TYR A 459 -9.19 2.53 18.82
N PHE A 460 -7.95 2.91 18.50
CA PHE A 460 -6.78 2.53 19.30
C PHE A 460 -6.88 3.04 20.75
N PHE A 461 -7.31 4.28 20.97
CA PHE A 461 -7.60 4.80 22.29
C PHE A 461 -8.77 4.08 22.98
N PHE A 462 -9.81 3.73 22.23
CA PHE A 462 -10.91 2.91 22.74
C PHE A 462 -10.38 1.57 23.28
N THR A 463 -9.46 0.88 22.56
CA THR A 463 -8.90 -0.39 23.04
C THR A 463 -8.16 -0.24 24.37
N LEU A 464 -7.44 0.87 24.57
CA LEU A 464 -6.74 1.19 25.81
C LEU A 464 -7.74 1.43 26.95
N ILE A 465 -8.75 2.27 26.72
CA ILE A 465 -9.81 2.57 27.70
C ILE A 465 -10.55 1.28 28.08
N TYR A 466 -10.90 0.46 27.08
CA TYR A 466 -11.57 -0.82 27.29
C TYR A 466 -10.75 -1.76 28.18
N TYR A 467 -9.44 -1.87 27.94
CA TYR A 467 -8.53 -2.63 28.78
C TYR A 467 -8.43 -2.10 30.22
N LEU A 468 -8.29 -0.77 30.38
CA LEU A 468 -8.23 -0.11 31.68
C LEU A 468 -9.54 -0.28 32.48
N ALA A 469 -10.67 -0.31 31.78
CA ALA A 469 -11.99 -0.61 32.34
C ALA A 469 -12.21 -2.10 32.66
N ARG A 470 -11.18 -2.95 32.51
CA ARG A 470 -11.24 -4.41 32.70
C ARG A 470 -12.16 -5.14 31.71
N GLY A 471 -12.32 -4.59 30.51
CA GLY A 471 -13.01 -5.26 29.41
C GLY A 471 -12.34 -6.56 29.00
N VAL A 472 -13.13 -7.49 28.45
CA VAL A 472 -12.70 -8.82 28.01
C VAL A 472 -13.33 -9.17 26.65
N ASP A 473 -12.73 -10.08 25.89
CA ASP A 473 -13.38 -10.64 24.70
C ASP A 473 -14.52 -11.62 25.06
N ASN A 474 -15.15 -12.22 24.05
CA ASN A 474 -16.23 -13.21 24.22
C ASN A 474 -15.76 -14.53 24.89
N LYS A 475 -14.44 -14.75 25.02
CA LYS A 475 -13.82 -15.90 25.68
C LYS A 475 -13.32 -15.56 27.10
N GLY A 476 -13.48 -14.31 27.54
CA GLY A 476 -13.03 -13.83 28.85
C GLY A 476 -11.57 -13.39 28.91
N ASN A 477 -10.87 -13.31 27.77
CA ASN A 477 -9.49 -12.83 27.72
C ASN A 477 -9.43 -11.31 27.86
N ARG A 478 -8.40 -10.80 28.55
CA ARG A 478 -8.25 -9.37 28.84
C ARG A 478 -7.62 -8.57 27.69
N TYR A 479 -8.15 -8.75 26.48
CA TYR A 479 -7.82 -8.02 25.25
C TYR A 479 -8.99 -8.13 24.26
N ILE A 480 -9.03 -7.28 23.24
CA ILE A 480 -10.00 -7.40 22.13
C ILE A 480 -9.44 -8.32 21.04
N TYR A 481 -8.22 -8.00 20.60
CA TYR A 481 -7.42 -8.83 19.71
C TYR A 481 -6.16 -9.27 20.46
N PRO A 482 -5.72 -10.54 20.33
CA PRO A 482 -4.47 -10.99 20.95
C PRO A 482 -3.26 -10.10 20.60
N VAL A 483 -3.21 -9.62 19.35
CA VAL A 483 -2.16 -8.73 18.82
C VAL A 483 -2.22 -7.30 19.39
N LEU A 484 -3.31 -6.92 20.04
CA LEU A 484 -3.49 -5.64 20.76
C LEU A 484 -3.68 -5.87 22.27
N ASN A 485 -2.82 -6.70 22.86
CA ASN A 485 -2.85 -6.99 24.29
C ASN A 485 -2.09 -5.95 25.13
N TRP A 486 -2.83 -5.02 25.73
CA TRP A 486 -2.30 -3.95 26.58
C TRP A 486 -1.64 -4.41 27.90
N GLN A 487 -1.65 -5.71 28.23
CA GLN A 487 -0.74 -6.26 29.25
C GLN A 487 0.73 -6.16 28.79
N ASN A 488 0.95 -6.15 27.48
CA ASN A 488 2.22 -5.94 26.80
C ASN A 488 2.16 -4.62 26.00
N PRO A 489 2.25 -3.45 26.65
CA PRO A 489 2.02 -2.17 26.01
C PRO A 489 3.02 -1.87 24.89
N GLY A 490 4.27 -2.33 25.03
CA GLY A 490 5.28 -2.18 23.97
C GLY A 490 4.88 -2.86 22.66
N ILE A 491 4.40 -4.12 22.74
CA ILE A 491 3.91 -4.89 21.60
C ILE A 491 2.69 -4.21 20.98
N THR A 492 1.72 -3.83 21.82
CA THR A 492 0.49 -3.17 21.37
C THR A 492 0.77 -1.86 20.65
N ILE A 493 1.68 -1.03 21.16
CA ILE A 493 2.09 0.24 20.52
C ILE A 493 2.77 -0.01 19.18
N ALA A 494 3.67 -0.99 19.10
CA ALA A 494 4.36 -1.33 17.86
C ALA A 494 3.39 -1.84 16.78
N VAL A 495 2.51 -2.79 17.13
CA VAL A 495 1.46 -3.31 16.25
C VAL A 495 0.53 -2.19 15.80
N GLY A 496 0.03 -1.36 16.72
CA GLY A 496 -0.83 -0.21 16.39
C GLY A 496 -0.15 0.78 15.43
N SER A 497 1.15 1.03 15.62
CA SER A 497 1.94 1.92 14.75
C SER A 497 2.13 1.33 13.34
N LEU A 498 2.45 0.05 13.23
CA LEU A 498 2.57 -0.66 11.95
C LEU A 498 1.25 -0.63 11.18
N THR A 499 0.14 -0.95 11.85
CA THR A 499 -1.22 -0.86 11.28
C THR A 499 -1.54 0.57 10.83
N GLY A 500 -1.13 1.59 11.58
CA GLY A 500 -1.28 2.99 11.18
C GLY A 500 -0.52 3.35 9.90
N VAL A 501 0.72 2.89 9.75
CA VAL A 501 1.52 3.08 8.52
C VAL A 501 0.88 2.38 7.31
N LEU A 502 0.37 1.16 7.52
CA LEU A 502 -0.37 0.44 6.49
C LEU A 502 -1.62 1.22 6.07
N LEU A 503 -2.38 1.78 7.02
CA LEU A 503 -3.56 2.60 6.72
C LEU A 503 -3.22 3.86 5.90
N VAL A 504 -2.12 4.56 6.22
CA VAL A 504 -1.62 5.69 5.42
C VAL A 504 -1.34 5.25 3.98
N THR A 505 -0.69 4.10 3.82
CA THR A 505 -0.36 3.54 2.50
C THR A 505 -1.64 3.22 1.71
N LEU A 506 -2.61 2.55 2.35
CA LEU A 506 -3.89 2.21 1.73
C LEU A 506 -4.71 3.44 1.35
N TYR A 507 -4.63 4.53 2.14
CA TYR A 507 -5.25 5.79 1.77
C TYR A 507 -4.64 6.41 0.51
N PHE A 508 -3.32 6.41 0.38
CA PHE A 508 -2.67 6.88 -0.85
C PHE A 508 -3.00 5.99 -2.05
N VAL A 509 -3.12 4.68 -1.86
CA VAL A 509 -3.60 3.74 -2.89
C VAL A 509 -5.01 4.11 -3.32
N MET A 510 -5.93 4.34 -2.39
CA MET A 510 -7.30 4.80 -2.68
C MET A 510 -7.30 6.09 -3.53
N VAL A 511 -6.56 7.13 -3.13
CA VAL A 511 -6.48 8.40 -3.88
C VAL A 511 -5.89 8.17 -5.28
N GLY A 512 -4.85 7.34 -5.39
CA GLY A 512 -4.24 6.96 -6.66
C GLY A 512 -5.23 6.23 -7.59
N MET A 513 -6.03 5.32 -7.04
CA MET A 513 -7.09 4.61 -7.77
C MET A 513 -8.20 5.54 -8.24
N ALA A 514 -8.61 6.51 -7.41
CA ALA A 514 -9.58 7.53 -7.82
C ALA A 514 -9.03 8.41 -8.97
N ALA A 515 -7.77 8.84 -8.88
CA ALA A 515 -7.12 9.60 -9.94
C ALA A 515 -6.96 8.79 -11.24
N ALA A 516 -6.61 7.51 -11.13
CA ALA A 516 -6.51 6.60 -12.27
C ALA A 516 -7.88 6.38 -12.93
N ARG A 517 -8.92 6.13 -12.13
CA ARG A 517 -10.32 6.03 -12.57
C ARG A 517 -10.71 7.26 -13.38
N ASP A 518 -10.52 8.46 -12.85
CA ASP A 518 -10.92 9.71 -13.51
C ASP A 518 -10.15 9.97 -14.82
N ALA A 519 -8.86 9.62 -14.83
CA ALA A 519 -8.01 9.73 -16.01
C ALA A 519 -8.40 8.73 -17.10
N ILE A 520 -8.75 7.49 -16.74
CA ILE A 520 -9.23 6.47 -17.66
C ILE A 520 -10.59 6.88 -18.23
N ALA A 521 -11.54 7.24 -17.37
CA ALA A 521 -12.89 7.63 -17.79
C ALA A 521 -12.85 8.82 -18.75
N THR A 522 -12.03 9.84 -18.48
CA THR A 522 -11.85 11.00 -19.39
C THR A 522 -11.32 10.62 -20.78
N ARG A 523 -10.58 9.50 -20.90
CA ARG A 523 -10.04 9.03 -22.19
C ARG A 523 -11.00 8.10 -22.92
N VAL A 524 -11.70 7.25 -22.18
CA VAL A 524 -12.61 6.23 -22.74
C VAL A 524 -13.94 6.86 -23.15
N ILE A 525 -14.44 7.79 -22.35
CA ILE A 525 -15.70 8.49 -22.61
C ILE A 525 -15.36 9.80 -23.31
N GLN A 526 -15.49 9.82 -24.64
CA GLN A 526 -15.43 11.06 -25.43
C GLN A 526 -16.55 11.98 -24.94
N SER A 527 -16.20 13.00 -24.17
CA SER A 527 -17.17 13.94 -23.63
C SER A 527 -17.66 14.88 -24.73
N SER A 528 -18.61 14.45 -25.56
CA SER A 528 -19.49 15.38 -26.30
C SER A 528 -20.34 16.22 -25.33
N VAL A 529 -20.34 15.88 -24.04
CA VAL A 529 -21.07 16.59 -22.97
C VAL A 529 -20.17 16.80 -21.75
N LYS A 530 -19.01 17.45 -21.90
CA LYS A 530 -18.35 18.17 -20.78
C LYS A 530 -18.85 19.62 -20.67
N VAL A 531 -20.04 19.90 -21.20
CA VAL A 531 -20.77 21.09 -20.83
C VAL A 531 -21.48 20.76 -19.52
N TYR A 532 -20.86 21.16 -18.41
CA TYR A 532 -21.58 21.55 -17.21
C TYR A 532 -22.59 22.63 -17.64
N ALA A 533 -23.76 22.24 -18.19
CA ALA A 533 -24.78 23.25 -18.45
C ALA A 533 -25.23 23.76 -17.08
N ARG A 534 -25.54 25.06 -17.05
CA ARG A 534 -25.93 25.77 -15.83
C ARG A 534 -26.92 24.93 -15.01
N GLU A 535 -26.75 24.97 -13.68
CA GLU A 535 -27.57 24.27 -12.68
C GLU A 535 -29.10 24.48 -12.85
N GLU A 536 -29.49 25.43 -13.70
CA GLU A 536 -30.85 25.87 -14.03
C GLU A 536 -31.59 24.98 -15.05
N VAL A 537 -30.93 24.03 -15.72
CA VAL A 537 -31.58 23.16 -16.74
C VAL A 537 -32.10 21.85 -16.11
N PRO A 538 -33.41 21.53 -16.21
CA PRO A 538 -33.98 20.28 -15.71
C PRO A 538 -33.32 19.04 -16.31
N LEU A 539 -33.13 17.99 -15.50
CA LEU A 539 -32.42 16.75 -15.85
C LEU A 539 -33.03 15.94 -17.02
N SER A 540 -34.26 16.26 -17.43
CA SER A 540 -35.03 15.54 -18.46
C SER A 540 -34.86 16.06 -19.89
N GLN A 541 -34.14 17.18 -20.12
CA GLN A 541 -33.99 17.73 -21.47
C GLN A 541 -32.60 17.43 -22.07
N PRO A 542 -32.53 16.96 -23.34
CA PRO A 542 -31.26 16.88 -24.05
C PRO A 542 -30.66 18.27 -24.23
N VAL A 543 -29.33 18.37 -24.13
CA VAL A 543 -28.59 19.61 -24.38
C VAL A 543 -28.86 20.02 -25.82
N GLN A 544 -29.62 21.09 -26.03
CA GLN A 544 -29.72 21.71 -27.35
C GLN A 544 -28.34 22.21 -27.73
N THR A 545 -27.72 21.57 -28.72
CA THR A 545 -26.54 22.11 -29.41
C THR A 545 -26.99 23.37 -30.13
N ALA A 546 -26.57 24.53 -29.63
CA ALA A 546 -26.67 25.76 -30.41
C ALA A 546 -25.83 25.58 -31.68
N VAL A 547 -26.50 25.76 -32.83
CA VAL A 547 -25.92 25.70 -34.18
C VAL A 547 -24.95 26.85 -34.40
#